data_AF-A0A426XI29-F1
#
_entry.id   AF-A0A426XI29-F1
#
_cell.length_a   1.000
_cell.length_b   1.000
_cell.length_c   1.000
_cell.angle_alpha   90.00
_cell.angle_beta   90.00
_cell.angle_gamma   90.00
#
_symmetry.space_group_name_H-M   'P 1'
#
loop_
_entity.id
_entity.type
_entity.pdbx_description
1 polymer ?
#
loop_
_entity_poly.entity_id
_entity_poly.type
_entity_poly.pdbx_seq_one_letter_code
_entity_poly.pdbx_strand_id
1 'polypeptide(L)'
;MVINTVLSVMAYQYPVEKLSVYLSDDGGSELTFYALLEASRFSKAWLPFCKKFKVEPRSPSAYFEETLILIDGRDEKSLDDEEFALPTLVYMAREKRPSHHHNFKAGAMNSLMGLKYGSPVEDVITGLSIQCRGWKSIYFNASRIGFLGVAPVTLAQTLIKSIWFMPFAYVIAATKLYSLSESLWAGYTLKGWWNEQRMWLFKRLASYPFAVVDTFLKLLGINKSAFIVTAKVADKEVSKRYEQEMMEFGAHSLMFTILATIAMLNVICLMSGVKRMVWEGEFGSQDSLLVQLVVCGTVLINIPIYEAMFLTQW
;
A
#
# COMPACT_ATOMS: atom_id res chain seq x y z
N MET A 1 -3.64 -7.20 -13.11
CA MET A 1 -2.67 -7.37 -12.00
C MET A 1 -2.44 -8.83 -11.59
N VAL A 2 -3.42 -9.55 -11.00
CA VAL A 2 -3.22 -10.92 -10.44
C VAL A 2 -2.52 -11.86 -11.42
N ILE A 3 -2.97 -11.88 -12.68
CA ILE A 3 -2.37 -12.67 -13.76
C ILE A 3 -0.88 -12.34 -14.01
N ASN A 4 -0.48 -11.06 -13.95
CA ASN A 4 0.91 -10.66 -14.12
C ASN A 4 1.78 -11.18 -12.96
N THR A 5 1.24 -11.22 -11.74
CA THR A 5 1.91 -11.84 -10.58
C THR A 5 2.06 -13.36 -10.78
N VAL A 6 1.01 -14.05 -11.23
CA VAL A 6 1.07 -15.50 -11.53
C VAL A 6 2.13 -15.79 -12.60
N LEU A 7 2.12 -15.07 -13.73
CA LEU A 7 3.09 -15.23 -14.81
C LEU A 7 4.53 -14.90 -14.34
N SER A 8 4.70 -13.85 -13.53
CA SER A 8 6.01 -13.50 -12.96
C SER A 8 6.56 -14.57 -12.02
N VAL A 9 5.70 -15.29 -11.28
CA VAL A 9 6.10 -16.40 -10.40
C VAL A 9 6.41 -17.65 -11.23
N MET A 10 5.60 -17.98 -12.25
CA MET A 10 5.87 -19.09 -13.16
C MET A 10 7.16 -18.90 -13.98
N ALA A 11 7.58 -17.65 -14.19
CA ALA A 11 8.83 -17.29 -14.87
C ALA A 11 10.09 -17.33 -13.97
N TYR A 12 10.00 -17.77 -12.71
CA TYR A 12 11.18 -17.90 -11.85
C TYR A 12 12.21 -18.86 -12.44
N GLN A 13 13.49 -18.52 -12.24
CA GLN A 13 14.62 -19.37 -12.64
C GLN A 13 14.81 -20.49 -11.61
N TYR A 14 13.89 -21.45 -11.63
CA TYR A 14 13.87 -22.61 -10.75
C TYR A 14 13.52 -23.88 -11.56
N PRO A 15 13.97 -25.08 -11.15
CA PRO A 15 13.58 -26.32 -11.82
C PRO A 15 12.06 -26.50 -11.81
N VAL A 16 11.49 -26.81 -12.97
CA VAL A 16 10.03 -26.75 -13.21
C VAL A 16 9.29 -27.87 -12.47
N GLU A 17 9.93 -29.01 -12.27
CA GLU A 17 9.45 -30.13 -11.47
C GLU A 17 9.42 -29.85 -9.96
N LYS A 18 10.00 -28.72 -9.53
CA LYS A 18 10.02 -28.25 -8.13
C LYS A 18 9.22 -26.97 -7.91
N LEU A 19 8.67 -26.37 -8.98
CA LEU A 19 7.89 -25.14 -8.92
C LEU A 19 6.40 -25.46 -9.18
N SER A 20 5.57 -25.24 -8.17
CA SER A 20 4.12 -25.34 -8.27
C SER A 20 3.48 -24.05 -7.77
N VAL A 21 2.58 -23.48 -8.58
CA VAL A 21 1.92 -22.20 -8.34
C VAL A 21 0.44 -22.46 -8.05
N TYR A 22 -0.03 -21.99 -6.90
CA TYR A 22 -1.41 -22.16 -6.45
C TYR A 22 -2.12 -20.80 -6.45
N LEU A 23 -3.20 -20.67 -7.22
CA LEU A 23 -4.11 -19.53 -7.15
C LEU A 23 -5.40 -19.95 -6.44
N SER A 24 -5.65 -19.36 -5.27
CA SER A 24 -6.93 -19.53 -4.57
C SER A 24 -7.83 -18.32 -4.80
N ASP A 25 -9.04 -18.54 -5.30
CA ASP A 25 -10.07 -17.52 -5.43
C ASP A 25 -11.19 -17.76 -4.41
N ASP A 26 -11.36 -16.78 -3.52
CA ASP A 26 -12.38 -16.79 -2.47
C ASP A 26 -13.74 -16.26 -2.97
N GLY A 27 -13.77 -15.56 -4.10
CA GLY A 27 -14.99 -15.18 -4.80
C GLY A 27 -15.48 -16.25 -5.78
N GLY A 28 -14.61 -17.18 -6.18
CA GLY A 28 -14.92 -18.23 -7.16
C GLY A 28 -15.35 -17.64 -8.51
N SER A 29 -14.76 -16.52 -8.93
CA SER A 29 -15.26 -15.76 -10.07
C SER A 29 -14.90 -16.45 -11.39
N GLU A 30 -15.89 -16.62 -12.27
CA GLU A 30 -15.67 -17.09 -13.64
C GLU A 30 -14.66 -16.20 -14.37
N LEU A 31 -14.65 -14.90 -14.12
CA LEU A 31 -13.68 -13.97 -14.70
C LEU A 31 -12.24 -14.29 -14.26
N THR A 32 -12.01 -14.61 -12.98
CA THR A 32 -10.70 -15.06 -12.48
C THR A 32 -10.28 -16.35 -13.17
N PHE A 33 -11.21 -17.30 -13.31
CA PHE A 33 -10.95 -18.60 -13.95
C PHE A 33 -10.61 -18.45 -15.44
N TYR A 34 -11.40 -17.72 -16.22
CA TYR A 34 -11.12 -17.45 -17.63
C TYR A 34 -9.82 -16.66 -17.82
N ALA A 35 -9.57 -15.64 -17.00
CA ALA A 35 -8.31 -14.89 -17.04
C ALA A 35 -7.10 -15.79 -16.75
N LEU A 36 -7.24 -16.79 -15.87
CA LEU A 36 -6.19 -17.77 -15.61
C LEU A 36 -6.02 -18.79 -16.74
N LEU A 37 -7.11 -19.20 -17.40
CA LEU A 37 -7.07 -20.09 -18.56
C LEU A 37 -6.34 -19.43 -19.74
N GLU A 38 -6.63 -18.17 -20.05
CA GLU A 38 -5.89 -17.43 -21.08
C GLU A 38 -4.46 -17.13 -20.64
N ALA A 39 -4.21 -16.85 -19.36
CA ALA A 39 -2.85 -16.74 -18.83
C ALA A 39 -2.03 -18.02 -19.01
N SER A 40 -2.64 -19.20 -18.82
CA SER A 40 -2.00 -20.49 -19.04
C SER A 40 -1.61 -20.66 -20.51
N ARG A 41 -2.48 -20.28 -21.45
CA ARG A 41 -2.17 -20.26 -22.90
C ARG A 41 -1.03 -19.29 -23.22
N PHE A 42 -1.09 -18.05 -22.72
CA PHE A 42 -0.04 -17.04 -22.92
C PHE A 42 1.31 -17.46 -22.31
N SER A 43 1.29 -18.17 -21.17
CA SER A 43 2.51 -18.66 -20.50
C SER A 43 3.38 -19.55 -21.39
N LYS A 44 2.76 -20.28 -22.34
CA LYS A 44 3.48 -21.12 -23.31
C LYS A 44 4.46 -20.33 -24.18
N ALA A 45 4.15 -19.08 -24.51
CA ALA A 45 5.05 -18.18 -25.23
C ALA A 45 5.92 -17.35 -24.26
N TRP A 46 5.34 -16.85 -23.17
CA TRP A 46 6.02 -15.94 -22.25
C TRP A 46 7.15 -16.59 -21.44
N LEU A 47 6.98 -17.83 -20.96
CA LEU A 47 7.97 -18.47 -20.10
C LEU A 47 9.24 -18.88 -20.85
N PRO A 48 9.19 -19.48 -22.06
CA PRO A 48 10.40 -19.71 -22.87
C PRO A 48 11.10 -18.40 -23.24
N PHE A 49 10.35 -17.37 -23.65
CA PHE A 49 10.89 -16.03 -23.91
C PHE A 49 11.65 -15.47 -22.69
N CYS A 50 11.04 -15.51 -21.50
CA CYS A 50 11.68 -15.08 -20.26
C CYS A 50 12.99 -15.82 -19.97
N LYS A 51 13.02 -17.14 -20.18
CA LYS A 51 14.21 -17.97 -19.93
C LYS A 51 15.30 -17.72 -20.97
N LYS A 52 14.95 -17.69 -22.26
CA LYS A 52 15.87 -17.54 -23.41
C LYS A 52 16.59 -16.19 -23.38
N PHE A 53 15.86 -15.10 -23.14
CA PHE A 53 16.39 -13.74 -23.14
C PHE A 53 16.73 -13.20 -21.74
N LYS A 54 16.58 -14.01 -20.68
CA LYS A 54 16.80 -13.63 -19.27
C LYS A 54 16.03 -12.34 -18.91
N VAL A 55 14.74 -12.31 -19.27
CA VAL A 55 13.88 -11.12 -19.18
C VAL A 55 13.62 -10.73 -17.73
N GLU A 56 13.86 -9.46 -17.43
CA GLU A 56 13.62 -8.86 -16.14
C GLU A 56 13.15 -7.40 -16.33
N PRO A 57 12.06 -6.94 -15.67
CA PRO A 57 11.17 -7.68 -14.77
C PRO A 57 10.36 -8.79 -15.46
N ARG A 58 10.03 -9.85 -14.72
CA ARG A 58 9.33 -11.05 -15.25
C ARG A 58 7.81 -10.90 -15.39
N SER A 59 7.27 -9.80 -14.86
CA SER A 59 5.87 -9.40 -15.01
C SER A 59 5.66 -8.80 -16.40
N PRO A 60 4.80 -9.37 -17.28
CA PRO A 60 4.64 -8.88 -18.64
C PRO A 60 4.26 -7.40 -18.71
N SER A 61 3.33 -6.95 -17.85
CA SER A 61 2.91 -5.53 -17.88
C SER A 61 4.06 -4.59 -17.53
N ALA A 62 4.85 -4.92 -16.51
CA ALA A 62 5.99 -4.09 -16.11
C ALA A 62 7.08 -4.08 -17.20
N TYR A 63 7.39 -5.24 -17.79
CA TYR A 63 8.37 -5.35 -18.87
C TYR A 63 7.99 -4.51 -20.10
N PHE A 64 6.74 -4.62 -20.57
CA PHE A 64 6.27 -3.84 -21.72
C PHE A 64 5.96 -2.37 -21.40
N GLU A 65 5.92 -1.98 -20.12
CA GLU A 65 5.89 -0.58 -19.68
C GLU A 65 7.30 0.04 -19.70
N GLU A 66 8.33 -0.71 -19.28
CA GLU A 66 9.74 -0.28 -19.36
C GLU A 66 10.27 -0.28 -20.82
N THR A 67 9.78 -1.18 -21.68
CA THR A 67 10.30 -1.40 -23.05
C THR A 67 9.54 -0.61 -24.14
N LEU A 68 8.93 0.54 -23.82
CA LEU A 68 8.21 1.36 -24.81
C LEU A 68 9.12 2.21 -25.73
N ILE A 69 10.37 1.78 -25.92
CA ILE A 69 11.32 2.30 -26.91
C ILE A 69 11.99 1.08 -27.56
N LEU A 70 12.04 1.06 -28.91
CA LEU A 70 12.52 -0.02 -29.80
C LEU A 70 11.60 -1.25 -29.96
N ILE A 71 10.66 -1.15 -30.91
CA ILE A 71 10.53 -2.16 -31.97
C ILE A 71 10.43 -1.42 -33.31
N ASP A 72 11.51 -1.44 -34.09
CA ASP A 72 11.43 -1.30 -35.55
C ASP A 72 11.09 -2.67 -36.15
N GLY A 73 10.43 -2.68 -37.31
CA GLY A 73 9.74 -3.86 -37.81
C GLY A 73 10.63 -4.93 -38.45
N ARG A 74 10.02 -6.12 -38.57
CA ARG A 74 10.50 -7.36 -39.22
C ARG A 74 11.48 -8.21 -38.39
N ASP A 75 10.95 -9.34 -37.92
CA ASP A 75 11.33 -10.61 -38.55
C ASP A 75 10.25 -11.69 -38.35
N GLU A 76 9.68 -12.17 -39.45
CA GLU A 76 8.87 -13.40 -39.45
C GLU A 76 9.79 -14.61 -39.53
N LYS A 77 10.25 -15.12 -38.38
CA LYS A 77 10.53 -16.57 -38.12
C LYS A 77 11.14 -16.83 -36.74
N SER A 78 10.37 -17.51 -35.88
CA SER A 78 10.88 -18.60 -35.05
C SER A 78 9.71 -19.45 -34.54
N LEU A 79 9.41 -20.54 -35.25
CA LEU A 79 8.71 -21.68 -34.65
C LEU A 79 9.78 -22.49 -33.90
N ASP A 80 9.87 -22.27 -32.59
CA ASP A 80 10.69 -23.11 -31.72
C ASP A 80 9.77 -24.21 -31.16
N ASP A 81 9.71 -25.35 -31.85
CA ASP A 81 8.99 -26.58 -31.42
C ASP A 81 9.72 -27.30 -30.25
N GLU A 82 10.22 -26.54 -29.27
CA GLU A 82 10.72 -27.10 -28.01
C GLU A 82 9.57 -27.18 -26.99
N GLU A 83 9.14 -28.40 -26.67
CA GLU A 83 8.13 -28.67 -25.64
C GLU A 83 8.71 -28.41 -24.24
N PHE A 84 8.87 -27.13 -23.89
CA PHE A 84 9.32 -26.70 -22.58
C PHE A 84 8.30 -27.09 -21.52
N ALA A 85 8.70 -28.00 -20.62
CA ALA A 85 7.92 -28.32 -19.43
C ALA A 85 7.62 -27.06 -18.61
N LEU A 86 6.34 -26.85 -18.32
CA LEU A 86 5.82 -25.69 -17.61
C LEU A 86 5.63 -26.02 -16.11
N PRO A 87 5.82 -25.05 -15.20
CA PRO A 87 5.47 -25.23 -13.79
C PRO A 87 3.99 -25.58 -13.60
N THR A 88 3.69 -26.43 -12.61
CA THR A 88 2.31 -26.83 -12.32
C THR A 88 1.51 -25.61 -11.83
N LEU A 89 0.40 -25.28 -12.48
CA LEU A 89 -0.51 -24.22 -12.07
C LEU A 89 -1.83 -24.82 -11.59
N VAL A 90 -2.17 -24.59 -10.31
CA VAL A 90 -3.38 -25.13 -9.66
C VAL A 90 -4.33 -24.00 -9.31
N TYR A 91 -5.55 -24.04 -9.84
CA TYR A 91 -6.65 -23.18 -9.42
C TYR A 91 -7.49 -23.85 -8.34
N MET A 92 -7.84 -23.12 -7.29
CA MET A 92 -8.68 -23.63 -6.19
C MET A 92 -9.69 -22.59 -5.72
N ALA A 93 -10.97 -22.85 -6.00
CA ALA A 93 -12.09 -22.14 -5.37
C ALA A 93 -12.65 -22.97 -4.21
N ARG A 94 -13.02 -22.31 -3.10
CA ARG A 94 -13.60 -22.98 -1.93
C ARG A 94 -15.12 -23.03 -2.03
N GLU A 95 -15.74 -24.17 -1.72
CA GLU A 95 -17.19 -24.24 -1.54
C GLU A 95 -17.60 -23.37 -0.34
N LYS A 96 -18.53 -22.43 -0.55
CA LYS A 96 -19.08 -21.56 0.50
C LYS A 96 -20.57 -21.83 0.66
N ARG A 97 -20.99 -22.23 1.87
CA ARG A 97 -22.41 -22.48 2.21
C ARG A 97 -22.94 -21.38 3.13
N PRO A 98 -24.14 -20.82 2.90
CA PRO A 98 -24.71 -19.77 3.76
C PRO A 98 -24.84 -20.16 5.24
N SER A 99 -25.02 -21.45 5.53
CA SER A 99 -25.14 -22.00 6.88
C SER A 99 -23.80 -22.19 7.63
N HIS A 100 -22.65 -21.97 6.97
CA HIS A 100 -21.33 -22.25 7.53
C HIS A 100 -20.48 -20.98 7.56
N HIS A 101 -20.04 -20.59 8.77
CA HIS A 101 -19.13 -19.47 8.94
C HIS A 101 -17.78 -19.78 8.30
N HIS A 102 -17.29 -18.89 7.43
CA HIS A 102 -16.00 -19.04 6.76
C HIS A 102 -15.06 -17.91 7.14
N ASN A 103 -13.80 -18.26 7.44
CA ASN A 103 -12.74 -17.28 7.59
C ASN A 103 -12.28 -16.83 6.19
N PHE A 104 -11.92 -15.54 6.06
CA PHE A 104 -11.45 -14.91 4.82
C PHE A 104 -10.04 -15.43 4.43
N LYS A 105 -9.01 -14.57 4.46
CA LYS A 105 -7.66 -14.89 4.01
C LYS A 105 -7.03 -16.07 4.77
N ALA A 106 -7.10 -16.11 6.10
CA ALA A 106 -6.70 -17.29 6.86
C ALA A 106 -7.45 -18.55 6.45
N GLY A 107 -8.73 -18.48 6.05
CA GLY A 107 -9.47 -19.66 5.60
C GLY A 107 -8.92 -20.21 4.30
N ALA A 108 -8.69 -19.35 3.31
CA ALA A 108 -8.12 -19.73 2.01
C ALA A 108 -6.69 -20.28 2.14
N MET A 109 -5.86 -19.61 2.98
CA MET A 109 -4.49 -20.07 3.21
C MET A 109 -4.42 -21.28 4.15
N ASN A 110 -5.43 -21.55 4.98
CA ASN A 110 -5.49 -22.77 5.79
C ASN A 110 -5.76 -24.03 4.96
N SER A 111 -6.63 -23.96 3.95
CA SER A 111 -6.84 -25.05 2.99
C SER A 111 -5.58 -25.41 2.19
N LEU A 112 -4.52 -24.59 2.28
CA LEU A 112 -3.23 -24.82 1.64
C LEU A 112 -2.10 -25.12 2.66
N MET A 113 -2.00 -24.39 3.78
CA MET A 113 -0.77 -24.34 4.61
C MET A 113 -0.94 -24.14 6.14
N GLY A 114 -2.16 -24.02 6.70
CA GLY A 114 -2.37 -23.98 8.16
C GLY A 114 -1.96 -22.69 8.93
N LEU A 115 -2.85 -21.70 9.04
CA LEU A 115 -2.68 -20.48 9.87
C LEU A 115 -3.58 -20.46 11.13
N LYS A 116 -3.26 -19.60 12.10
CA LYS A 116 -4.19 -19.26 13.19
C LYS A 116 -5.33 -18.34 12.69
N TYR A 117 -6.47 -18.41 13.38
CA TYR A 117 -7.70 -17.68 13.03
C TYR A 117 -8.12 -16.66 14.10
N GLY A 118 -9.10 -15.82 13.76
CA GLY A 118 -9.88 -15.04 14.73
C GLY A 118 -9.41 -13.61 14.98
N SER A 119 -8.42 -13.11 14.23
CA SER A 119 -7.91 -11.75 14.37
C SER A 119 -7.56 -11.14 13.00
N PRO A 120 -7.83 -9.84 12.74
CA PRO A 120 -7.37 -9.16 11.54
C PRO A 120 -5.83 -9.10 11.38
N VAL A 121 -5.07 -9.32 12.46
CA VAL A 121 -3.60 -9.41 12.49
C VAL A 121 -3.13 -10.86 12.68
N GLU A 122 -3.79 -11.78 11.96
CA GLU A 122 -3.53 -13.23 11.94
C GLU A 122 -2.07 -13.59 11.55
N ASP A 123 -1.42 -12.75 10.76
CA ASP A 123 -0.03 -12.86 10.33
C ASP A 123 0.95 -12.64 11.50
N VAL A 124 0.81 -11.54 12.24
CA VAL A 124 1.62 -11.23 13.43
C VAL A 124 1.45 -12.30 14.50
N ILE A 125 0.20 -12.72 14.76
CA ILE A 125 -0.12 -13.73 15.78
C ILE A 125 0.41 -15.12 15.38
N THR A 126 0.38 -15.47 14.09
CA THR A 126 0.95 -16.73 13.60
C THR A 126 2.47 -16.70 13.69
N GLY A 127 3.12 -15.61 13.24
CA GLY A 127 4.58 -15.44 13.32
C GLY A 127 5.11 -15.52 14.75
N LEU A 128 4.48 -14.79 15.68
CA LEU A 128 4.81 -14.86 17.11
C LEU A 128 4.64 -16.28 17.66
N SER A 129 3.56 -16.98 17.29
CA SER A 129 3.34 -18.36 17.74
C SER A 129 4.36 -19.37 17.19
N ILE A 130 4.96 -19.10 16.03
CA ILE A 130 6.02 -19.93 15.44
C ILE A 130 7.32 -19.69 16.21
N GLN A 131 7.66 -18.42 16.49
CA GLN A 131 8.81 -18.05 17.31
C GLN A 131 8.74 -18.60 18.74
N CYS A 132 7.55 -18.57 19.38
CA CYS A 132 7.33 -19.20 20.69
C CYS A 132 7.54 -20.73 20.70
N ARG A 133 7.63 -21.39 19.54
CA ARG A 133 7.99 -22.81 19.41
C ARG A 133 9.49 -23.04 19.12
N GLY A 134 10.33 -22.02 19.26
CA GLY A 134 11.78 -22.09 19.11
C GLY A 134 12.31 -21.81 17.70
N TRP A 135 11.45 -21.51 16.73
CA TRP A 135 11.86 -21.18 15.37
C TRP A 135 12.49 -19.78 15.28
N LYS A 136 13.55 -19.66 14.48
CA LYS A 136 14.22 -18.38 14.20
C LYS A 136 14.00 -17.98 12.74
N SER A 137 13.55 -16.75 12.51
CA SER A 137 13.41 -16.15 11.18
C SER A 137 14.75 -15.57 10.71
N ILE A 138 15.06 -15.72 9.42
CA ILE A 138 16.20 -15.06 8.77
C ILE A 138 15.66 -13.92 7.91
N TYR A 139 16.28 -12.75 8.01
CA TYR A 139 16.05 -11.62 7.11
C TYR A 139 17.23 -11.54 6.12
N PHE A 140 16.93 -11.43 4.83
CA PHE A 140 17.92 -11.30 3.77
C PHE A 140 17.53 -10.15 2.86
N ASN A 141 18.42 -9.15 2.75
CA ASN A 141 18.25 -8.03 1.84
C ASN A 141 19.18 -8.24 0.63
N ALA A 142 18.60 -8.55 -0.52
CA ALA A 142 19.35 -8.72 -1.76
C ALA A 142 19.73 -7.37 -2.36
N SER A 143 20.79 -7.31 -3.18
CA SER A 143 21.19 -6.11 -3.92
C SER A 143 20.13 -5.58 -4.90
N ARG A 144 19.14 -6.41 -5.23
CA ARG A 144 17.94 -6.05 -6.00
C ARG A 144 16.69 -6.42 -5.19
N ILE A 145 15.67 -5.56 -5.28
CA ILE A 145 14.33 -5.81 -4.72
C ILE A 145 13.78 -7.13 -5.29
N GLY A 146 13.74 -8.19 -4.47
CA GLY A 146 13.27 -9.53 -4.88
C GLY A 146 11.75 -9.65 -4.99
N PHE A 147 11.01 -8.80 -4.29
CA PHE A 147 9.54 -8.72 -4.32
C PHE A 147 9.12 -7.26 -4.34
N LEU A 148 8.66 -6.79 -5.50
CA LEU A 148 8.05 -5.47 -5.66
C LEU A 148 6.52 -5.62 -5.67
N GLY A 149 5.81 -4.76 -4.94
CA GLY A 149 4.36 -4.78 -4.86
C GLY A 149 3.78 -3.41 -4.54
N VAL A 150 2.54 -3.19 -4.95
CA VAL A 150 1.83 -1.92 -4.74
C VAL A 150 1.37 -1.82 -3.28
N ALA A 151 1.82 -0.79 -2.57
CA ALA A 151 1.59 -0.61 -1.14
C ALA A 151 0.42 0.36 -0.84
N PRO A 152 -0.64 -0.07 -0.12
CA PRO A 152 -1.66 0.84 0.39
C PRO A 152 -1.13 1.65 1.59
N VAL A 153 -1.35 2.97 1.61
CA VAL A 153 -0.70 3.90 2.55
C VAL A 153 -1.61 4.35 3.72
N THR A 154 -1.75 3.56 4.80
CA THR A 154 -2.51 3.94 6.03
C THR A 154 -1.87 3.48 7.39
N LEU A 155 -1.63 4.36 8.41
CA LEU A 155 -0.97 4.11 9.75
C LEU A 155 -0.78 5.35 10.73
N ALA A 156 -1.48 5.46 11.87
CA ALA A 156 -1.82 6.75 12.53
C ALA A 156 -1.13 7.14 13.90
N GLN A 157 -1.89 7.47 14.98
CA GLN A 157 -1.48 7.77 16.41
C GLN A 157 -1.29 9.22 17.01
N THR A 158 -2.13 10.26 16.81
CA THR A 158 -1.92 11.66 17.35
C THR A 158 -1.67 11.75 18.89
N LEU A 159 -0.93 12.72 19.47
CA LEU A 159 -1.34 14.11 19.83
C LEU A 159 -0.21 14.85 20.64
N ILE A 160 -0.26 16.19 20.83
CA ILE A 160 0.59 16.96 21.78
C ILE A 160 -0.19 18.15 22.38
N LYS A 161 -0.38 18.20 23.72
CA LYS A 161 -0.56 19.42 24.55
C LYS A 161 -0.32 19.05 26.03
N SER A 162 0.85 19.38 26.59
CA SER A 162 1.18 19.15 28.01
C SER A 162 2.43 19.94 28.42
N ILE A 163 2.65 20.16 29.72
CA ILE A 163 3.82 20.85 30.29
C ILE A 163 5.15 20.12 29.98
N TRP A 164 5.07 18.84 29.63
CA TRP A 164 6.15 18.02 29.08
C TRP A 164 6.55 18.38 27.64
N PHE A 165 6.05 19.49 27.08
CA PHE A 165 6.30 19.90 25.70
C PHE A 165 7.78 19.95 25.34
N MET A 166 8.67 20.43 26.23
CA MET A 166 10.10 20.55 25.91
C MET A 166 10.78 19.17 25.74
N PRO A 167 10.64 18.20 26.66
CA PRO A 167 11.03 16.80 26.40
C PRO A 167 10.41 16.19 25.14
N PHE A 168 9.11 16.39 24.90
CA PHE A 168 8.47 15.84 23.70
C PHE A 168 8.93 16.51 22.40
N ALA A 169 9.14 17.82 22.39
CA ALA A 169 9.66 18.57 21.25
C ALA A 169 11.11 18.17 20.95
N TYR A 170 11.94 17.96 21.97
CA TYR A 170 13.28 17.39 21.83
C TYR A 170 13.25 15.99 21.23
N VAL A 171 12.43 15.07 21.79
CA VAL A 171 12.29 13.70 21.27
C VAL A 171 11.74 13.69 19.84
N ILE A 172 10.79 14.57 19.51
CA ILE A 172 10.26 14.71 18.15
C ILE A 172 11.35 15.25 17.22
N ALA A 173 12.05 16.33 17.57
CA ALA A 173 13.14 16.87 16.75
C ALA A 173 14.23 15.83 16.51
N ALA A 174 14.68 15.14 17.57
CA ALA A 174 15.69 14.09 17.48
C ALA A 174 15.23 12.89 16.63
N THR A 175 13.99 12.41 16.80
CA THR A 175 13.47 11.29 16.00
C THR A 175 13.22 11.67 14.54
N LYS A 176 12.82 12.91 14.24
CA LYS A 176 12.70 13.40 12.85
C LYS A 176 14.07 13.61 12.20
N LEU A 177 15.05 14.14 12.92
CA LEU A 177 16.42 14.30 12.42
C LEU A 177 17.09 12.94 12.16
N TYR A 178 16.92 11.99 13.08
CA TYR A 178 17.40 10.61 12.91
C TYR A 178 16.72 9.93 11.71
N SER A 179 15.39 9.99 11.61
CA SER A 179 14.62 9.44 10.49
C SER A 179 15.04 10.06 9.15
N LEU A 180 15.36 11.36 9.11
CA LEU A 180 15.90 12.01 7.91
C LEU A 180 17.28 11.46 7.55
N SER A 181 18.18 11.32 8.53
CA SER A 181 19.52 10.78 8.29
C SER A 181 19.51 9.31 7.83
N GLU A 182 18.63 8.49 8.40
CA GLU A 182 18.40 7.09 8.00
C GLU A 182 17.81 7.01 6.58
N SER A 183 16.83 7.85 6.28
CA SER A 183 16.20 7.93 4.96
C SER A 183 17.20 8.33 3.86
N LEU A 184 18.05 9.33 4.13
CA LEU A 184 19.12 9.73 3.21
C LEU A 184 20.21 8.66 3.06
N TRP A 185 20.59 8.00 4.16
CA TRP A 185 21.59 6.92 4.12
C TRP A 185 21.08 5.67 3.38
N ALA A 186 19.78 5.39 3.44
CA ALA A 186 19.11 4.34 2.68
C ALA A 186 18.78 4.75 1.22
N GLY A 187 19.17 5.95 0.78
CA GLY A 187 19.05 6.38 -0.62
C GLY A 187 17.68 6.93 -1.04
N TYR A 188 16.79 7.27 -0.10
CA TYR A 188 15.49 7.89 -0.40
C TYR A 188 15.60 9.39 -0.70
N THR A 189 14.62 9.92 -1.42
CA THR A 189 14.55 11.36 -1.73
C THR A 189 14.02 12.17 -0.54
N LEU A 190 14.35 13.47 -0.48
CA LEU A 190 13.79 14.40 0.52
C LEU A 190 12.27 14.55 0.38
N LYS A 191 11.73 14.44 -0.85
CA LYS A 191 10.29 14.54 -1.13
C LYS A 191 9.56 13.28 -0.65
N GLY A 192 10.14 12.10 -0.85
CA GLY A 192 9.69 10.82 -0.30
C GLY A 192 9.68 10.84 1.24
N TRP A 193 10.77 11.29 1.87
CA TRP A 193 10.81 11.45 3.34
C TRP A 193 9.72 12.41 3.85
N TRP A 194 9.54 13.56 3.19
CA TRP A 194 8.51 14.53 3.56
C TRP A 194 7.10 13.98 3.37
N ASN A 195 6.86 13.21 2.31
CA ASN A 195 5.61 12.48 2.08
C ASN A 195 5.36 11.45 3.19
N GLU A 196 6.36 10.71 3.67
CA GLU A 196 6.20 9.84 4.85
C GLU A 196 5.80 10.62 6.11
N GLN A 197 6.35 11.82 6.34
CA GLN A 197 5.94 12.67 7.47
C GLN A 197 4.49 13.17 7.35
N ARG A 198 4.06 13.63 6.16
CA ARG A 198 2.67 14.00 5.87
C ARG A 198 1.73 12.83 6.08
N MET A 199 2.12 11.69 5.52
CA MET A 199 1.35 10.47 5.52
C MET A 199 1.11 10.02 6.96
N TRP A 200 2.15 9.94 7.79
CA TRP A 200 2.04 9.73 9.25
C TRP A 200 1.00 10.65 9.91
N LEU A 201 0.93 11.95 9.55
CA LEU A 201 -0.07 12.88 10.10
C LEU A 201 -1.51 12.62 9.60
N PHE A 202 -1.73 12.37 8.30
CA PHE A 202 -3.09 12.14 7.78
C PHE A 202 -3.71 10.89 8.38
N LYS A 203 -2.89 9.85 8.39
CA LYS A 203 -3.19 8.61 9.06
C LYS A 203 -3.59 8.94 10.51
N ARG A 204 -2.76 9.70 11.28
CA ARG A 204 -2.97 10.11 12.69
C ARG A 204 -4.39 10.59 12.98
N LEU A 205 -4.93 11.44 12.12
CA LEU A 205 -6.21 12.12 12.31
C LEU A 205 -7.45 11.29 11.88
N ALA A 206 -7.29 10.30 11.00
CA ALA A 206 -8.41 9.56 10.42
C ALA A 206 -8.53 8.10 10.89
N SER A 207 -7.50 7.27 10.68
CA SER A 207 -7.69 5.81 10.72
C SER A 207 -7.68 5.19 12.12
N TYR A 208 -6.92 5.71 13.08
CA TYR A 208 -6.96 5.19 14.45
C TYR A 208 -8.21 5.62 15.24
N PRO A 209 -8.70 6.87 15.19
CA PRO A 209 -9.98 7.20 15.81
C PRO A 209 -11.09 6.26 15.34
N PHE A 210 -11.15 5.99 14.03
CA PHE A 210 -12.09 5.05 13.44
C PHE A 210 -11.89 3.61 13.94
N ALA A 211 -10.65 3.10 13.94
CA ALA A 211 -10.33 1.75 14.41
C ALA A 211 -10.60 1.55 15.91
N VAL A 212 -10.35 2.57 16.73
CA VAL A 212 -10.65 2.57 18.18
C VAL A 212 -12.17 2.50 18.39
N VAL A 213 -12.95 3.36 17.72
CA VAL A 213 -14.41 3.34 17.81
C VAL A 213 -14.98 2.00 17.34
N ASP A 214 -14.54 1.47 16.19
CA ASP A 214 -14.97 0.15 15.71
C ASP A 214 -14.61 -0.99 16.70
N THR A 215 -13.42 -0.93 17.32
CA THR A 215 -13.02 -1.92 18.35
C THR A 215 -13.88 -1.83 19.61
N PHE A 216 -14.24 -0.62 20.06
CA PHE A 216 -15.19 -0.45 21.18
C PHE A 216 -16.60 -0.93 20.82
N LEU A 217 -17.10 -0.62 19.62
CA LEU A 217 -18.42 -1.08 19.16
C LEU A 217 -18.49 -2.61 18.99
N LYS A 218 -17.37 -3.26 18.64
CA LYS A 218 -17.21 -4.72 18.67
C LYS A 218 -17.25 -5.28 20.09
N LEU A 219 -16.54 -4.67 21.02
CA LEU A 219 -16.50 -5.11 22.42
C LEU A 219 -17.89 -5.05 23.08
N LEU A 220 -18.70 -4.06 22.69
CA LEU A 220 -20.10 -3.92 23.11
C LEU A 220 -21.07 -4.85 22.35
N GLY A 221 -20.59 -5.64 21.39
CA GLY A 221 -21.43 -6.54 20.56
C GLY A 221 -22.35 -5.84 19.56
N ILE A 222 -22.24 -4.51 19.42
CA ILE A 222 -23.13 -3.67 18.60
C ILE A 222 -22.82 -3.85 17.10
N ASN A 223 -21.54 -4.01 16.74
CA ASN A 223 -21.10 -4.03 15.34
C ASN A 223 -20.44 -5.35 14.93
N LYS A 224 -20.87 -5.90 13.78
CA LYS A 224 -20.14 -6.94 13.04
C LYS A 224 -19.40 -6.25 11.90
N SER A 225 -18.11 -5.95 12.06
CA SER A 225 -17.36 -5.24 11.01
C SER A 225 -17.28 -6.08 9.73
N ALA A 226 -17.91 -5.60 8.66
CA ALA A 226 -17.62 -6.06 7.32
C ALA A 226 -16.28 -5.45 6.87
N PHE A 227 -15.24 -6.28 6.74
CA PHE A 227 -13.98 -5.85 6.13
C PHE A 227 -14.20 -5.73 4.62
N ILE A 228 -14.36 -4.50 4.13
CA ILE A 228 -14.42 -4.24 2.69
C ILE A 228 -13.00 -4.39 2.13
N VAL A 229 -12.81 -5.41 1.29
CA VAL A 229 -11.53 -5.66 0.61
C VAL A 229 -11.29 -4.52 -0.38
N THR A 230 -10.32 -3.65 -0.10
CA THR A 230 -9.85 -2.69 -1.09
C THR A 230 -9.18 -3.42 -2.23
N ALA A 231 -9.59 -3.12 -3.47
CA ALA A 231 -8.95 -3.65 -4.65
C ALA A 231 -7.49 -3.20 -4.66
N LYS A 232 -6.55 -4.15 -4.67
CA LYS A 232 -5.11 -3.86 -4.75
C LYS A 232 -4.63 -3.56 -6.17
N VAL A 233 -5.55 -3.52 -7.14
CA VAL A 233 -5.25 -3.21 -8.53
C VAL A 233 -5.11 -1.70 -8.65
N ALA A 234 -3.92 -1.23 -8.97
CA ALA A 234 -3.67 0.13 -9.42
C ALA A 234 -3.57 0.12 -10.95
N ASP A 235 -4.22 1.10 -11.60
CA ASP A 235 -4.07 1.32 -13.03
C ASP A 235 -2.73 1.98 -13.36
N LYS A 236 -2.28 1.90 -14.61
CA LYS A 236 -0.95 2.37 -15.04
C LYS A 236 -0.68 3.83 -14.66
N GLU A 237 -1.71 4.68 -14.75
CA GLU A 237 -1.59 6.08 -14.39
C GLU A 237 -1.35 6.30 -12.90
N VAL A 238 -1.99 5.50 -12.04
CA VAL A 238 -1.80 5.52 -10.58
C VAL A 238 -0.36 5.12 -10.24
N SER A 239 0.20 4.12 -10.94
CA SER A 239 1.61 3.73 -10.80
C SER A 239 2.57 4.85 -11.20
N LYS A 240 2.33 5.49 -12.35
CA LYS A 240 3.15 6.60 -12.84
C LYS A 240 3.14 7.82 -11.89
N ARG A 241 1.98 8.11 -11.27
CA ARG A 241 1.85 9.19 -10.28
C ARG A 241 2.51 8.83 -8.94
N TYR A 242 2.50 7.54 -8.56
CA TYR A 242 3.26 7.02 -7.42
C TYR A 242 4.78 7.15 -7.62
N GLU A 243 5.31 6.81 -8.80
CA GLU A 243 6.73 7.01 -9.17
C GLU A 243 7.14 8.49 -9.14
N GLN A 244 6.22 9.39 -9.50
CA GLN A 244 6.40 10.84 -9.37
C GLN A 244 6.27 11.34 -7.92
N GLU A 245 6.10 10.46 -6.93
CA GLU A 245 5.85 10.77 -5.52
C GLU A 245 4.67 11.74 -5.31
N MET A 246 3.63 11.62 -6.14
CA MET A 246 2.37 12.36 -5.96
C MET A 246 1.39 11.55 -5.12
N MET A 247 0.67 12.23 -4.22
CA MET A 247 -0.34 11.59 -3.37
C MET A 247 -1.73 11.81 -3.95
N GLU A 248 -2.42 10.71 -4.24
CA GLU A 248 -3.81 10.74 -4.67
C GLU A 248 -4.75 10.35 -3.53
N PHE A 249 -5.92 10.97 -3.51
CA PHE A 249 -7.01 10.62 -2.60
C PHE A 249 -8.15 10.07 -3.46
N GLY A 250 -8.48 8.79 -3.24
CA GLY A 250 -9.55 8.12 -4.00
C GLY A 250 -10.93 8.73 -3.75
N ALA A 251 -11.94 8.21 -4.47
CA ALA A 251 -13.32 8.67 -4.42
C ALA A 251 -13.87 8.85 -2.99
N HIS A 252 -14.85 9.76 -2.85
CA HIS A 252 -15.43 10.24 -1.58
C HIS A 252 -15.47 9.19 -0.46
N SER A 253 -14.51 9.28 0.46
CA SER A 253 -14.42 8.40 1.63
C SER A 253 -14.58 9.20 2.91
N LEU A 254 -15.19 8.61 3.93
CA LEU A 254 -15.37 9.25 5.25
C LEU A 254 -14.03 9.72 5.85
N MET A 255 -12.94 8.99 5.59
CA MET A 255 -11.59 9.37 6.02
C MET A 255 -11.08 10.62 5.27
N PHE A 256 -11.33 10.73 3.96
CA PHE A 256 -11.00 11.94 3.22
C PHE A 256 -11.83 13.13 3.69
N THR A 257 -13.13 12.96 3.97
CA THR A 257 -13.98 14.03 4.50
C THR A 257 -13.47 14.58 5.83
N ILE A 258 -12.98 13.72 6.74
CA ILE A 258 -12.35 14.14 8.00
C ILE A 258 -11.06 14.95 7.74
N LEU A 259 -10.22 14.51 6.79
CA LEU A 259 -9.00 15.24 6.44
C LEU A 259 -9.29 16.58 5.76
N ALA A 260 -10.22 16.61 4.81
CA ALA A 260 -10.68 17.81 4.11
C ALA A 260 -11.28 18.83 5.06
N THR A 261 -12.15 18.42 5.99
CA THR A 261 -12.74 19.32 6.99
C THR A 261 -11.70 19.91 7.94
N ILE A 262 -10.73 19.11 8.42
CA ILE A 262 -9.62 19.62 9.24
C ILE A 262 -8.73 20.58 8.43
N ALA A 263 -8.46 20.26 7.16
CA ALA A 263 -7.65 21.10 6.29
C ALA A 263 -8.34 22.45 6.02
N MET A 264 -9.63 22.44 5.67
CA MET A 264 -10.43 23.67 5.50
C MET A 264 -10.51 24.48 6.80
N LEU A 265 -10.66 23.83 7.96
CA LEU A 265 -10.61 24.51 9.25
C LEU A 265 -9.26 25.21 9.49
N ASN A 266 -8.14 24.56 9.16
CA ASN A 266 -6.81 25.17 9.26
C ASN A 266 -6.67 26.40 8.34
N VAL A 267 -7.19 26.37 7.12
CA VAL A 267 -7.20 27.53 6.21
C VAL A 267 -8.08 28.66 6.77
N ILE A 268 -9.28 28.35 7.28
CA ILE A 268 -10.17 29.34 7.88
C ILE A 268 -9.52 29.99 9.12
N CYS A 269 -8.85 29.19 9.98
CA CYS A 269 -8.08 29.69 11.11
C CYS A 269 -6.87 30.55 10.71
N LEU A 270 -6.20 30.21 9.60
CA LEU A 270 -5.12 31.04 9.07
C LEU A 270 -5.65 32.39 8.54
N MET A 271 -6.71 32.36 7.74
CA MET A 271 -7.32 33.57 7.18
C MET A 271 -7.91 34.48 8.25
N SER A 272 -8.51 33.93 9.31
CA SER A 272 -9.01 34.74 10.44
C SER A 272 -7.88 35.33 11.28
N GLY A 273 -6.80 34.58 11.52
CA GLY A 273 -5.58 35.10 12.18
C GLY A 273 -4.92 36.23 11.39
N VAL A 274 -4.75 36.05 10.07
CA VAL A 274 -4.17 37.10 9.20
C VAL A 274 -5.07 38.33 9.15
N LYS A 275 -6.39 38.16 8.99
CA LYS A 275 -7.35 39.28 9.04
C LYS A 275 -7.24 40.06 10.35
N ARG A 276 -7.19 39.37 11.49
CA ARG A 276 -7.07 39.98 12.82
C ARG A 276 -5.78 40.80 12.95
N MET A 277 -4.64 40.25 12.54
CA MET A 277 -3.36 40.97 12.55
C MET A 277 -3.35 42.22 11.65
N VAL A 278 -3.94 42.13 10.45
CA VAL A 278 -3.89 43.23 9.47
C VAL A 278 -4.93 44.32 9.76
N TRP A 279 -6.13 43.96 10.21
CA TRP A 279 -7.25 44.90 10.33
C TRP A 279 -7.47 45.44 11.74
N GLU A 280 -7.25 44.61 12.76
CA GLU A 280 -7.52 44.98 14.17
C GLU A 280 -6.26 45.53 14.87
N GLY A 281 -5.10 45.52 14.17
CA GLY A 281 -3.85 46.09 14.67
C GLY A 281 -3.21 45.32 15.83
N GLU A 282 -3.82 44.19 16.23
CA GLU A 282 -3.33 43.34 17.31
C GLU A 282 -2.08 42.54 16.88
N PHE A 283 -0.92 43.20 16.90
CA PHE A 283 0.39 42.55 17.06
C PHE A 283 0.54 42.01 18.50
N GLY A 284 -0.47 41.28 18.97
CA GLY A 284 -0.68 40.91 20.37
C GLY A 284 0.03 39.62 20.77
N SER A 285 1.12 39.75 21.51
CA SER A 285 1.95 38.67 22.07
C SER A 285 2.73 37.80 21.08
N GLN A 286 3.88 37.30 21.56
CA GLN A 286 4.73 36.33 20.86
C GLN A 286 4.00 34.99 20.62
N ASP A 287 3.00 34.68 21.44
CA ASP A 287 2.23 33.44 21.37
C ASP A 287 1.24 33.43 20.19
N SER A 288 0.65 34.57 19.83
CA SER A 288 -0.26 34.64 18.67
C SER A 288 0.49 34.36 17.37
N LEU A 289 1.66 34.99 17.19
CA LEU A 289 2.58 34.72 16.09
C LEU A 289 3.03 33.26 16.05
N LEU A 290 3.36 32.66 17.21
CA LEU A 290 3.76 31.25 17.29
C LEU A 290 2.61 30.32 16.90
N VAL A 291 1.39 30.55 17.40
CA VAL A 291 0.20 29.78 17.00
C VAL A 291 -0.05 29.92 15.50
N GLN A 292 0.09 31.12 14.93
CA GLN A 292 -0.13 31.36 13.51
C GLN A 292 0.95 30.72 12.63
N LEU A 293 2.22 30.69 13.06
CA LEU A 293 3.30 29.93 12.43
C LEU A 293 3.05 28.42 12.46
N VAL A 294 2.54 27.88 13.57
CA VAL A 294 2.15 26.46 13.66
C VAL A 294 0.99 26.14 12.72
N VAL A 295 -0.01 27.01 12.62
CA VAL A 295 -1.14 26.86 11.67
C VAL A 295 -0.67 26.98 10.21
N CYS A 296 0.25 27.90 9.89
CA CYS A 296 0.91 27.92 8.58
C CYS A 296 1.61 26.58 8.28
N GLY A 297 2.35 26.03 9.24
CA GLY A 297 3.02 24.73 9.11
C GLY A 297 2.05 23.58 8.83
N THR A 298 0.90 23.52 9.51
CA THR A 298 -0.11 22.48 9.24
C THR A 298 -0.83 22.68 7.90
N VAL A 299 -1.02 23.92 7.44
CA VAL A 299 -1.50 24.21 6.08
C VAL A 299 -0.50 23.74 5.02
N LEU A 300 0.81 24.01 5.18
CA LEU A 300 1.86 23.55 4.24
C LEU A 300 1.96 22.01 4.15
N ILE A 301 1.77 21.32 5.28
CA ILE A 301 1.72 19.85 5.33
C ILE A 301 0.51 19.30 4.55
N ASN A 302 -0.62 20.01 4.62
CA ASN A 302 -1.88 19.64 3.98
C ASN A 302 -2.00 20.05 2.49
N ILE A 303 -0.99 20.66 1.87
CA ILE A 303 -1.04 21.11 0.45
C ILE A 303 -1.68 20.07 -0.50
N PRO A 304 -1.27 18.78 -0.50
CA PRO A 304 -1.84 17.78 -1.40
C PRO A 304 -3.33 17.50 -1.18
N ILE A 305 -3.89 17.79 0.00
CA ILE A 305 -5.34 17.71 0.24
C ILE A 305 -6.04 18.87 -0.46
N TYR A 306 -5.50 20.09 -0.45
CA TYR A 306 -6.08 21.21 -1.19
C TYR A 306 -5.95 21.02 -2.70
N GLU A 307 -4.83 20.49 -3.18
CA GLU A 307 -4.65 20.10 -4.59
C GLU A 307 -5.73 19.06 -4.98
N ALA A 308 -5.95 18.04 -4.15
CA ALA A 308 -6.98 17.02 -4.37
C ALA A 308 -8.43 17.56 -4.28
N MET A 309 -8.68 18.59 -3.48
CA MET A 309 -10.00 19.21 -3.33
C MET A 309 -10.34 20.20 -4.45
N PHE A 310 -9.35 20.93 -4.96
CA PHE A 310 -9.59 22.11 -5.82
C PHE A 310 -8.96 22.05 -7.21
N LEU A 311 -7.92 21.22 -7.43
CA LEU A 311 -7.17 21.18 -8.69
C LEU A 311 -7.37 19.88 -9.49
N THR A 312 -7.72 18.76 -8.85
CA THR A 312 -7.85 17.44 -9.52
C THR A 312 -9.31 16.95 -9.61
N GLN A 313 -10.27 17.84 -9.87
CA GLN A 313 -11.68 17.47 -10.12
C GLN A 313 -12.05 17.31 -11.62
N TRP A 314 -11.05 17.14 -12.50
CA TRP A 314 -11.21 16.91 -13.94
C TRP A 314 -10.21 15.86 -14.42
#